data_AF-A0A3M5WAK9-F1
#
_entry.id   AF-A0A3M5WAK9-F1
#
_cell.length_a   1.000
_cell.length_b   1.000
_cell.length_c   1.000
_cell.angle_alpha   90.00
_cell.angle_beta   90.00
_cell.angle_gamma   90.00
#
_symmetry.space_group_name_H-M   'P 1'
#
loop_
_entity.id
_entity.type
_entity.pdbx_description
1 polymer ?
#
loop_
_entity_poly.entity_id
_entity_poly.type
_entity_poly.pdbx_seq_one_letter_code
_entity_poly.pdbx_strand_id
1 'polypeptide(L)'
;MAARKYPLLSELSTTEQKTVTFRKPTYTLGFSNTDHLVRKDNWDIKLTKTGFTNQAGHCLVLLTSMANRPVSVVILDAFGKYTHFADASRIRKWMETGQSGPAPEVALQYKKDKKDKNLVMRQTGIQARD
;
A
#
# COMPACT_ATOMS: atom_id res chain seq x y z
N MET A 1 9.57 -14.62 5.02
CA MET A 1 8.19 -14.17 5.29
C MET A 1 7.28 -15.38 5.49
N ALA A 2 6.49 -15.41 6.56
CA ALA A 2 5.59 -16.53 6.86
C ALA A 2 4.43 -16.67 5.86
N ALA A 3 3.82 -15.55 5.43
CA ALA A 3 2.68 -15.55 4.51
C ALA A 3 2.96 -16.25 3.16
N ARG A 4 4.20 -16.17 2.65
CA ARG A 4 4.62 -16.84 1.40
C ARG A 4 4.55 -18.37 1.47
N LYS A 5 4.52 -18.95 2.67
CA LYS A 5 4.42 -20.40 2.85
C LYS A 5 3.01 -20.94 2.59
N TYR A 6 2.02 -20.07 2.39
CA TYR A 6 0.62 -20.43 2.18
C TYR A 6 0.20 -20.07 0.76
N PRO A 7 0.23 -21.02 -0.20
CA PRO A 7 -0.11 -20.75 -1.61
C PRO A 7 -1.49 -20.12 -1.79
N LEU A 8 -2.45 -20.49 -0.94
CA LEU A 8 -3.80 -19.94 -0.96
C LEU A 8 -3.84 -18.44 -0.68
N LEU A 9 -2.93 -17.90 0.14
CA LEU A 9 -2.86 -16.46 0.38
C LEU A 9 -2.39 -15.72 -0.87
N SER A 10 -1.45 -16.29 -1.63
CA SER A 10 -1.05 -15.74 -2.92
C SER A 10 -2.23 -15.72 -3.88
N GLU A 11 -2.87 -16.86 -4.11
CA GLU A 11 -4.04 -16.98 -5.00
C GLU A 11 -5.16 -16.00 -4.64
N LEU A 12 -5.60 -16.00 -3.37
CA LEU A 12 -6.71 -15.17 -2.94
C LEU A 12 -6.36 -13.67 -2.96
N SER A 13 -5.13 -13.31 -2.60
CA SER A 13 -4.72 -11.90 -2.59
C SER A 13 -4.49 -11.32 -3.98
N THR A 14 -4.17 -12.15 -4.98
CA THR A 14 -3.94 -11.73 -6.37
C THR A 14 -5.14 -11.96 -7.27
N THR A 15 -6.21 -12.59 -6.79
CA THR A 15 -7.47 -12.72 -7.55
C THR A 15 -8.03 -11.32 -7.84
N GLU A 16 -8.25 -11.01 -9.13
CA GLU A 16 -8.70 -9.67 -9.54
C GLU A 16 -10.15 -9.39 -9.12
N GLN A 17 -11.04 -10.33 -9.42
CA GLN A 17 -12.46 -10.26 -9.11
C GLN A 17 -13.01 -11.66 -8.87
N LYS A 18 -14.04 -11.76 -8.04
CA LYS A 18 -14.77 -13.01 -7.81
C LYS A 18 -16.23 -12.72 -7.55
N THR A 19 -17.10 -13.38 -8.29
CA THR A 19 -18.53 -13.36 -8.03
C THR A 19 -18.88 -14.51 -7.08
N VAL A 20 -19.55 -14.20 -5.98
CA VAL A 20 -19.94 -15.17 -4.96
C VAL A 20 -21.45 -15.17 -4.78
N THR A 21 -22.06 -16.35 -4.86
CA THR A 21 -23.47 -16.57 -4.56
C THR A 21 -23.63 -17.01 -3.11
N PHE A 22 -24.35 -16.21 -2.33
CA PHE A 22 -24.69 -16.49 -0.96
C PHE A 22 -25.99 -17.30 -0.90
N ARG A 23 -26.16 -18.05 0.19
CA ARG A 23 -27.38 -18.80 0.50
C ARG A 23 -27.94 -18.26 1.81
N LYS A 24 -29.27 -18.27 1.95
CA LYS A 24 -30.01 -17.83 3.15
C LYS A 24 -29.78 -16.36 3.54
N PRO A 25 -30.28 -15.35 2.79
CA PRO A 25 -31.06 -15.45 1.55
C PRO A 25 -30.17 -15.69 0.31
N THR A 26 -30.78 -16.07 -0.82
CA THR A 26 -30.03 -16.29 -2.08
C THR A 26 -29.83 -14.98 -2.81
N TYR A 27 -28.59 -14.56 -2.97
CA TYR A 27 -28.19 -13.40 -3.76
C TYR A 27 -26.72 -13.54 -4.20
N THR A 28 -26.33 -12.77 -5.22
CA THR A 28 -24.98 -12.83 -5.80
C THR A 28 -24.33 -11.46 -5.68
N LEU A 29 -23.08 -11.41 -5.22
CA LEU A 29 -22.27 -10.19 -5.17
C LEU A 29 -20.94 -10.38 -5.91
N GLY A 30 -20.55 -9.37 -6.66
CA GLY A 30 -19.21 -9.25 -7.21
C GLY A 30 -18.25 -8.62 -6.19
N PHE A 31 -17.13 -9.28 -5.94
CA PHE A 31 -16.02 -8.77 -5.14
C PHE A 31 -14.88 -8.40 -6.08
N SER A 32 -14.35 -7.19 -5.93
CA SER A 32 -13.17 -6.73 -6.65
C SER A 32 -12.00 -6.54 -5.71
N ASN A 33 -10.80 -6.86 -6.18
CA ASN A 33 -9.59 -6.57 -5.44
C ASN A 33 -9.42 -5.05 -5.28
N THR A 34 -9.18 -4.64 -4.04
CA THR A 34 -8.90 -3.24 -3.70
C THR A 34 -7.56 -2.73 -4.25
N ASP A 35 -6.62 -3.64 -4.49
CA ASP A 35 -5.39 -3.33 -5.19
C ASP A 35 -5.66 -3.39 -6.69
N HIS A 36 -5.72 -2.24 -7.35
CA HIS A 36 -5.96 -2.20 -8.79
C HIS A 36 -4.72 -2.56 -9.62
N LEU A 37 -3.54 -2.69 -8.99
CA LEU A 37 -2.30 -3.08 -9.68
C LEU A 37 -2.31 -4.56 -10.08
N VAL A 38 -3.12 -5.39 -9.42
CA VAL A 38 -3.28 -6.82 -9.81
C VAL A 38 -3.90 -6.99 -11.21
N ARG A 39 -4.57 -5.96 -11.72
CA ARG A 39 -5.19 -5.91 -13.07
C ARG A 39 -4.27 -5.26 -14.11
N LYS A 40 -2.99 -5.08 -13.80
CA LYS A 40 -2.02 -4.40 -14.67
C LYS A 40 -0.98 -5.42 -15.11
N ASP A 41 -0.94 -5.72 -16.41
CA ASP A 41 -0.05 -6.72 -17.00
C ASP A 41 1.44 -6.45 -16.73
N ASN A 42 1.80 -5.18 -16.54
CA ASN A 42 3.17 -4.84 -16.22
C ASN A 42 3.56 -5.20 -14.78
N TRP A 43 2.64 -5.57 -13.88
CA TRP A 43 2.93 -5.89 -12.48
C TRP A 43 2.90 -7.40 -12.20
N ASP A 44 4.02 -7.96 -11.72
CA ASP A 44 4.11 -9.36 -11.30
C ASP A 44 3.89 -9.52 -9.78
N ILE A 45 2.65 -9.35 -9.33
CA ILE A 45 2.29 -9.38 -7.91
C ILE A 45 2.05 -10.84 -7.47
N LYS A 46 2.78 -11.29 -6.44
CA LYS A 46 2.60 -12.62 -5.83
C LYS A 46 1.82 -12.60 -4.51
N LEU A 47 1.72 -11.43 -3.88
CA LEU A 47 0.90 -11.20 -2.69
C LEU A 47 0.64 -9.70 -2.54
N THR A 48 -0.59 -9.31 -2.18
CA THR A 48 -0.90 -7.91 -1.89
C THR A 48 -1.83 -7.73 -0.70
N LYS A 49 -1.71 -6.59 -0.02
CA LYS A 49 -2.70 -6.10 0.92
C LYS A 49 -2.74 -4.57 0.93
N THR A 50 -3.94 -4.02 0.84
CA THR A 50 -4.23 -2.59 1.05
C THR A 50 -4.79 -2.37 2.46
N GLY A 51 -4.66 -1.16 2.98
CA GLY A 51 -5.30 -0.76 4.24
C GLY A 51 -5.55 0.74 4.27
N PHE A 52 -6.55 1.16 5.05
CA PHE A 52 -6.79 2.57 5.32
C PHE A 52 -7.34 2.76 6.73
N THR A 53 -6.81 3.75 7.44
CA THR A 53 -7.42 4.33 8.63
C THR A 53 -7.21 5.83 8.62
N ASN A 54 -8.05 6.60 9.31
CA ASN A 54 -7.88 8.05 9.41
C ASN A 54 -6.54 8.44 10.06
N GLN A 55 -6.04 7.62 10.98
CA GLN A 55 -4.83 7.86 11.75
C GLN A 55 -3.54 7.48 10.99
N ALA A 56 -3.60 6.40 10.19
CA ALA A 56 -2.44 5.85 9.49
C ALA A 56 -2.47 6.07 7.97
N GLY A 57 -3.43 6.84 7.45
CA GLY A 57 -3.61 7.06 6.02
C GLY A 57 -3.80 5.75 5.26
N HIS A 58 -3.43 5.76 3.98
CA HIS A 58 -3.44 4.58 3.14
C HIS A 58 -2.14 3.78 3.27
N CYS A 59 -2.27 2.46 3.27
CA CYS A 59 -1.18 1.50 3.38
C CYS A 59 -1.23 0.48 2.24
N LEU A 60 -0.06 0.01 1.82
CA LEU A 60 0.09 -1.01 0.78
C LEU A 60 1.26 -1.92 1.09
N VAL A 61 1.05 -3.22 1.00
CA VAL A 61 2.08 -4.25 1.06
C VAL A 61 2.04 -5.03 -0.24
N LEU A 62 3.18 -5.15 -0.92
CA LEU A 62 3.35 -5.95 -2.13
C LEU A 62 4.49 -6.93 -1.96
N LEU A 63 4.25 -8.16 -2.38
CA LEU A 63 5.29 -9.07 -2.84
C LEU A 63 5.24 -9.07 -4.36
N THR A 64 6.31 -8.64 -5.01
CA THR A 64 6.33 -8.46 -6.47
C THR A 64 7.74 -8.65 -7.02
N SER A 65 7.86 -8.73 -8.34
CA SER A 65 9.15 -8.64 -9.04
C SER A 65 9.34 -7.23 -9.60
N MET A 66 10.51 -6.63 -9.34
CA MET A 66 10.93 -5.34 -9.92
C MET A 66 12.36 -5.47 -10.42
N ALA A 67 12.66 -5.00 -11.64
CA ALA A 67 13.98 -5.12 -12.25
C ALA A 67 14.55 -6.56 -12.19
N ASN A 68 13.71 -7.56 -12.49
CA ASN A 68 14.00 -8.99 -12.44
C ASN A 68 14.44 -9.52 -11.05
N ARG A 69 14.03 -8.84 -9.97
CA ARG A 69 14.35 -9.24 -8.60
C ARG A 69 13.08 -9.36 -7.76
N PRO A 70 12.92 -10.43 -6.96
CA PRO A 70 11.81 -10.54 -6.03
C PRO A 70 12.00 -9.55 -4.88
N VAL A 71 11.05 -8.63 -4.72
CA VAL A 71 11.08 -7.58 -3.71
C VAL A 71 9.83 -7.60 -2.85
N SER A 72 9.95 -7.04 -1.65
CA SER A 72 8.80 -6.79 -0.79
C SER A 72 8.74 -5.31 -0.47
N VAL A 73 7.62 -4.69 -0.84
CA VAL A 73 7.39 -3.26 -0.71
C VAL A 73 6.35 -3.05 0.36
N VAL A 74 6.65 -2.17 1.32
CA VAL A 74 5.74 -1.77 2.39
C VAL A 74 5.65 -0.25 2.40
N ILE A 75 4.45 0.27 2.19
CA ILE A 75 4.14 1.70 2.18
C ILE A 75 3.10 1.94 3.27
N LEU A 76 3.41 2.87 4.18
CA LEU A 76 2.56 3.25 5.30
C LEU A 76 2.33 4.76 5.24
N ASP A 77 1.24 5.23 5.85
CA ASP A 77 1.00 6.66 6.06
C ASP A 77 0.93 7.50 4.78
N ALA A 78 0.40 6.91 3.71
CA ALA A 78 0.17 7.63 2.48
C ALA A 78 -1.10 8.48 2.59
N PHE A 79 -0.94 9.80 2.66
CA PHE A 79 -2.06 10.74 2.87
C PHE A 79 -3.11 10.72 1.75
N GLY A 80 -2.66 10.84 0.49
CA GLY A 80 -3.59 10.90 -0.64
C GLY A 80 -4.19 9.53 -0.99
N LYS A 81 -5.44 9.54 -1.47
CA LYS A 81 -6.21 8.34 -1.83
C LYS A 81 -5.47 7.34 -2.71
N TYR A 82 -4.62 7.83 -3.61
CA TYR A 82 -3.84 6.99 -4.53
C TYR A 82 -2.33 7.06 -4.29
N THR A 83 -1.89 7.75 -3.23
CA THR A 83 -0.47 8.00 -2.99
C THR A 83 0.31 6.69 -2.79
N HIS A 84 -0.26 5.70 -2.11
CA HIS A 84 0.38 4.40 -1.90
C HIS A 84 0.65 3.64 -3.21
N PHE A 85 -0.28 3.68 -4.18
CA PHE A 85 -0.06 3.08 -5.51
C PHE A 85 0.93 3.88 -6.36
N ALA A 86 0.86 5.21 -6.28
CA ALA A 86 1.81 6.08 -6.96
C ALA A 86 3.24 5.89 -6.43
N ASP A 87 3.40 5.76 -5.12
CA ASP A 87 4.69 5.49 -4.47
C ASP A 87 5.22 4.11 -4.85
N ALA A 88 4.38 3.07 -4.91
CA ALA A 88 4.78 1.75 -5.41
C ALA A 88 5.31 1.85 -6.86
N SER A 89 4.63 2.62 -7.71
CA SER A 89 5.05 2.85 -9.10
C SER A 89 6.35 3.67 -9.19
N ARG A 90 6.55 4.67 -8.32
CA ARG A 90 7.81 5.44 -8.23
C ARG A 90 8.97 4.56 -7.79
N ILE A 91 8.78 3.71 -6.77
CA ILE A 91 9.78 2.76 -6.29
C ILE A 91 10.18 1.82 -7.42
N ARG A 92 9.20 1.24 -8.11
CA ARG A 92 9.45 0.39 -9.26
C ARG A 92 10.27 1.09 -10.35
N LYS A 93 9.83 2.28 -10.77
CA LYS A 93 10.55 3.08 -11.77
C LYS A 93 11.99 3.35 -11.34
N TRP A 94 12.20 3.76 -10.10
CA TRP A 94 13.53 3.99 -9.56
C TRP A 94 14.39 2.72 -9.56
N MET A 95 13.82 1.56 -9.22
CA MET A 95 14.53 0.28 -9.29
C MET A 95 14.88 -0.15 -10.72
N GLU A 96 14.03 0.16 -11.70
CA GLU A 96 14.21 -0.22 -13.10
C GLU A 96 15.12 0.73 -13.88
N THR A 97 15.11 2.03 -13.56
CA THR A 97 15.81 3.07 -14.37
C THR A 97 16.80 3.91 -13.58
N GLY A 98 16.84 3.80 -12.26
CA GLY A 98 17.60 4.69 -11.37
C GLY A 98 17.00 6.08 -11.20
N GLN A 99 15.89 6.40 -11.89
CA GLN A 99 15.27 7.73 -11.84
C GLN A 99 14.02 7.74 -10.95
N SER A 100 14.06 8.50 -9.85
CA SER A 100 12.87 8.82 -9.07
C SER A 100 12.18 10.06 -9.60
N GLY A 101 10.88 9.98 -9.94
CA GLY A 101 10.07 11.17 -10.21
C GLY A 101 9.76 11.94 -8.92
N PRO A 102 9.51 13.26 -8.97
CA PRO A 102 9.19 14.05 -7.79
C PRO A 102 7.88 13.58 -7.14
N ALA A 103 7.83 13.64 -5.81
CA ALA A 103 6.57 13.49 -5.09
C ALA A 103 5.72 14.76 -5.25
N PRO A 104 4.38 14.67 -5.30
CA PRO A 104 3.50 15.84 -5.36
C PRO A 104 3.72 16.76 -4.17
N GLU A 105 3.60 18.07 -4.36
CA GLU A 105 3.80 19.08 -3.32
C GLU A 105 2.92 18.83 -2.08
N VAL A 106 1.66 18.45 -2.28
CA VAL A 106 0.73 18.10 -1.19
C VAL A 106 1.24 16.96 -0.31
N ALA A 107 1.95 15.98 -0.89
CA ALA A 107 2.53 14.88 -0.12
C ALA A 107 3.79 15.32 0.65
N LEU A 108 4.55 16.27 0.08
CA LEU A 108 5.69 16.88 0.76
C LEU A 108 5.23 17.76 1.93
N GLN A 109 4.16 18.55 1.73
CA GLN A 109 3.59 19.39 2.78
C GLN A 109 3.06 18.54 3.94
N TYR A 110 2.29 17.49 3.65
CA TYR A 110 1.83 16.56 4.68
C TYR A 110 2.98 15.99 5.53
N LYS A 111 4.10 15.61 4.89
CA LYS A 111 5.30 15.13 5.59
C LYS A 111 5.93 16.20 6.48
N LYS A 112 5.99 17.46 6.02
CA LYS A 112 6.49 18.60 6.83
C LYS A 112 5.59 18.83 8.05
N ASP A 113 4.29 18.98 7.84
CA ASP A 113 3.33 19.25 8.91
C ASP A 113 3.36 18.15 10.00
N LYS A 114 3.46 16.88 9.58
CA LYS A 114 3.53 15.75 10.52
C LYS A 114 4.84 15.74 11.29
N LYS A 115 5.96 16.07 10.65
CA LYS A 115 7.26 16.21 11.32
C LYS A 115 7.20 17.31 12.37
N ASP A 116 6.64 18.47 12.01
CA ASP A 116 6.55 19.62 12.91
C ASP A 116 5.65 19.31 14.11
N LYS A 117 4.48 18.68 13.89
CA LYS A 117 3.62 18.19 14.98
C LYS A 117 4.34 17.19 15.89
N ASN A 118 5.08 16.24 15.33
CA ASN A 118 5.84 15.27 16.11
C ASN A 118 6.96 15.93 16.92
N LEU A 119 7.60 16.98 16.39
CA LEU A 119 8.61 17.76 17.11
C LEU A 119 7.98 18.52 18.29
N VAL A 120 6.85 19.18 18.08
CA VAL A 120 6.10 19.87 19.15
C VAL A 120 5.69 18.88 20.24
N MET A 121 5.10 17.74 19.87
CA MET A 121 4.69 16.70 20.84
C MET A 121 5.87 16.14 21.65
N ARG A 122 7.05 16.03 21.04
CA ARG A 122 8.27 15.62 21.76
C ARG A 122 8.73 16.69 22.74
N GLN A 123 8.67 17.97 22.37
CA GLN A 123 9.06 19.08 23.25
C GLN A 123 8.10 19.25 24.43
N THR A 124 6.79 19.21 24.18
CA THR A 124 5.77 19.34 25.22
C THR A 124 5.69 18.11 26.13
N GLY A 125 5.91 16.90 25.58
CA GLY A 125 5.98 15.67 26.37
C GLY A 125 7.23 15.57 27.27
N ILE A 126 8.28 16.35 26.98
CA ILE A 126 9.43 16.53 27.87
C ILE A 126 9.09 17.57 28.97
N GLN A 127 8.42 18.67 28.62
CA GLN A 127 8.00 19.70 29.59
C GLN A 127 6.92 19.26 30.60
N ALA A 128 6.15 18.20 30.31
CA ALA A 128 5.09 17.69 31.20
C ALA A 128 5.57 16.62 32.21
N ARG A 129 6.88 16.37 32.31
CA ARG A 129 7.49 15.34 33.18
C ARG A 129 8.27 15.88 34.37
N ASP A 130 8.18 17.19 34.64
CA ASP A 130 8.81 17.87 35.78
C ASP A 130 7.77 18.30 36.82
#